data_AF-A0A645J7I7-F1
#
_entry.id   AF-A0A645J7I7-F1
#
_cell.length_a   1.000
_cell.length_b   1.000
_cell.length_c   1.000
_cell.angle_alpha   90.00
_cell.angle_beta   90.00
_cell.angle_gamma   90.00
#
_symmetry.space_group_name_H-M   'P 1'
#
loop_
_entity.id
_entity.type
_entity.pdbx_description
1 polymer ?
#
loop_
_entity_poly.entity_id
_entity_poly.type
_entity_poly.pdbx_seq_one_letter_code
_entity_poly.pdbx_strand_id
1 'polypeptide(L)'
;MMRGAEKIAESENAMALITGDSIGQVASQTMQGINAINAACKMPVLRPLAGMDKQEIVDIARRIGTFDTSIQPYEDCCTIFVAKHPETKPKTSVIDKMEYKLNELPSFLEKALKNTEVIEL
;
A
#
# COMPACT_ATOMS: atom_id res chain seq x y z
N MET A 1 -3.81 -2.75 -5.09
CA MET A 1 -4.10 -2.72 -3.63
C MET A 1 -5.05 -1.58 -3.30
N MET A 2 -4.71 -0.31 -3.53
CA MET A 2 -5.56 0.84 -3.15
C MET A 2 -7.02 0.75 -3.64
N ARG A 3 -7.25 0.40 -4.92
CA ARG A 3 -8.62 0.18 -5.45
C ARG A 3 -9.41 -0.89 -4.72
N GLY A 4 -8.75 -1.98 -4.29
CA GLY A 4 -9.38 -3.05 -3.53
C GLY A 4 -9.66 -2.63 -2.08
N ALA A 5 -8.71 -1.95 -1.45
CA ALA A 5 -8.89 -1.39 -0.11
C ALA A 5 -10.04 -0.38 -0.06
N GLU A 6 -10.17 0.49 -1.08
CA GLU A 6 -11.31 1.41 -1.22
C GLU A 6 -12.64 0.65 -1.34
N LYS A 7 -12.71 -0.41 -2.14
CA LYS A 7 -13.92 -1.23 -2.28
C LYS A 7 -14.35 -1.91 -0.97
N ILE A 8 -13.38 -2.39 -0.19
CA ILE A 8 -13.63 -2.95 1.15
C ILE A 8 -14.06 -1.84 2.11
N ALA A 9 -13.38 -0.69 2.09
CA ALA A 9 -13.76 0.45 2.93
C ALA A 9 -15.19 0.93 2.65
N GLU A 10 -15.60 0.96 1.37
CA GLU A 10 -16.98 1.29 0.98
C GLU A 10 -17.99 0.29 1.56
N SER A 11 -17.71 -1.02 1.53
CA SER A 11 -18.62 -2.03 2.09
C SER A 11 -18.72 -1.98 3.62
N GLU A 12 -17.64 -1.59 4.28
CA GLU A 12 -17.56 -1.44 5.74
C GLU A 12 -18.00 -0.05 6.23
N ASN A 13 -18.47 0.84 5.34
CA ASN A 13 -18.81 2.24 5.64
C ASN A 13 -17.65 3.04 6.28
N ALA A 14 -16.40 2.68 5.96
CA ALA A 14 -15.23 3.42 6.39
C ALA A 14 -15.05 4.70 5.56
N MET A 15 -14.51 5.75 6.19
CA MET A 15 -14.37 7.08 5.56
C MET A 15 -12.95 7.37 5.05
N ALA A 16 -11.98 6.53 5.36
CA ALA A 16 -10.58 6.72 5.01
C ALA A 16 -9.80 5.40 5.01
N LEU A 17 -8.67 5.39 4.31
CA LEU A 17 -7.65 4.36 4.41
C LEU A 17 -6.48 4.85 5.27
N ILE A 18 -5.76 3.93 5.90
CA ILE A 18 -4.54 4.24 6.66
C ILE A 18 -3.38 3.41 6.15
N THR A 19 -2.21 4.03 5.98
CA THR A 19 -0.97 3.32 5.60
C THR A 19 0.17 3.65 6.57
N GLY A 20 1.13 2.74 6.67
CA GLY A 20 2.38 2.95 7.41
C GLY A 20 3.47 3.65 6.58
N ASP A 21 3.10 4.44 5.56
CA ASP A 21 4.09 5.09 4.69
C ASP A 21 4.87 6.17 5.44
N SER A 22 6.20 6.17 5.30
CA SER A 22 7.09 7.26 5.72
C SER A 22 7.78 7.87 4.50
N ILE A 23 7.78 9.19 4.38
CA ILE A 23 8.24 9.86 3.16
C ILE A 23 9.76 9.68 3.00
N GLY A 24 10.17 9.19 1.83
CA GLY A 24 11.58 9.01 1.49
C GLY A 24 12.23 7.75 2.06
N GLN A 25 11.48 6.91 2.77
CA GLN A 25 12.00 5.71 3.40
C GLN A 25 12.33 4.58 2.40
N VAL A 26 11.52 4.43 1.34
CA VAL A 26 11.74 3.46 0.24
C VAL A 26 11.39 4.08 -1.11
N ALA A 27 11.76 3.40 -2.21
CA ALA A 27 11.61 3.90 -3.58
C ALA A 27 10.16 4.27 -3.96
N SER A 28 9.16 3.54 -3.45
CA SER A 28 7.74 3.82 -3.70
C SER A 28 7.18 4.98 -2.86
N GLN A 29 7.91 5.42 -1.83
CA GLN A 29 7.47 6.44 -0.87
C GLN A 29 8.12 7.80 -1.13
N THR A 30 8.51 8.08 -2.38
CA THR A 30 8.78 9.45 -2.84
C THR A 30 7.48 10.23 -3.00
N MET A 31 7.54 11.55 -3.07
CA MET A 31 6.35 12.38 -3.33
C MET A 31 5.64 11.99 -4.64
N GLN A 32 6.40 11.64 -5.67
CA GLN A 32 5.88 11.17 -6.95
C GLN A 32 5.23 9.78 -6.81
N GLY A 33 5.86 8.87 -6.07
CA GLY A 33 5.31 7.54 -5.77
C GLY A 33 4.00 7.61 -5.01
N ILE A 34 3.97 8.38 -3.93
CA ILE A 34 2.77 8.64 -3.13
C ILE A 34 1.66 9.24 -4.00
N ASN A 35 1.98 10.23 -4.83
CA ASN A 35 1.01 10.83 -5.73
C ASN A 35 0.45 9.82 -6.76
N ALA A 36 1.32 8.98 -7.33
CA ALA A 36 0.92 7.95 -8.28
C ALA A 36 0.02 6.88 -7.64
N ILE A 37 0.33 6.44 -6.43
CA ILE A 37 -0.47 5.46 -5.68
C ILE A 37 -1.81 6.07 -5.24
N ASN A 38 -1.81 7.32 -4.77
CA ASN A 38 -3.04 8.03 -4.39
C ASN A 38 -3.99 8.21 -5.57
N ALA A 39 -3.49 8.40 -6.80
CA ALA A 39 -4.36 8.52 -7.97
C ALA A 39 -5.25 7.28 -8.20
N ALA A 40 -4.90 6.12 -7.61
CA ALA A 40 -5.68 4.90 -7.69
C ALA A 40 -6.80 4.79 -6.62
N CYS A 41 -6.98 5.79 -5.74
CA CYS A 41 -8.01 5.81 -4.70
C CYS A 41 -8.55 7.24 -4.49
N LYS A 42 -9.86 7.38 -4.34
CA LYS A 42 -10.52 8.67 -4.12
C LYS A 42 -10.75 8.97 -2.64
N MET A 43 -10.79 7.94 -1.79
CA MET A 43 -10.87 8.11 -0.35
C MET A 43 -9.62 8.80 0.23
N PRO A 44 -9.77 9.56 1.33
CA PRO A 44 -8.63 10.07 2.09
C PRO A 44 -7.70 8.94 2.55
N VAL A 45 -6.40 9.10 2.33
CA VAL A 45 -5.36 8.15 2.79
C VAL A 45 -4.51 8.81 3.87
N LEU A 46 -4.72 8.39 5.12
CA LEU A 46 -4.00 8.88 6.29
C LEU A 46 -2.63 8.21 6.41
N ARG A 47 -1.60 9.01 6.68
CA ARG A 47 -0.20 8.58 6.76
C ARG A 47 0.44 9.07 8.06
N PRO A 48 0.13 8.46 9.21
CA PRO A 48 0.65 8.92 10.50
C PRO A 48 2.17 8.92 10.59
N LEU A 49 2.85 8.06 9.81
CA LEU A 49 4.31 7.91 9.84
C LEU A 49 5.04 8.81 8.82
N ALA A 50 4.32 9.65 8.06
CA ALA A 50 4.87 10.38 6.92
C ALA A 50 6.10 11.26 7.26
N GLY A 51 6.15 11.80 8.47
CA GLY A 51 7.23 12.65 8.95
C GLY A 51 8.17 11.99 9.96
N MET A 52 8.06 10.68 10.18
CA MET A 52 8.85 9.95 11.16
C MET A 52 10.03 9.26 10.50
N ASP A 53 11.16 9.23 11.20
CA ASP A 53 12.28 8.39 10.82
C ASP A 53 12.06 6.90 11.20
N LYS A 54 12.90 6.03 10.67
CA LYS A 54 12.79 4.58 10.91
C LYS A 54 12.95 4.22 12.38
N GLN A 55 13.83 4.90 13.11
CA GLN A 55 14.13 4.57 14.50
C GLN A 55 12.94 4.91 15.39
N GLU A 56 12.31 6.07 15.17
CA GLU A 56 11.09 6.46 15.87
C GLU A 56 9.96 5.43 15.66
N ILE A 57 9.76 4.97 14.42
CA ILE A 57 8.76 3.94 14.09
C ILE A 57 9.07 2.62 14.82
N VAL A 58 10.34 2.20 14.81
CA VAL A 58 10.79 0.98 15.48
C VAL A 58 10.59 1.06 17.00
N ASP A 59 10.87 2.21 17.61
CA ASP A 59 10.72 2.40 19.05
C ASP A 59 9.24 2.40 19.46
N ILE A 60 8.36 2.98 18.64
CA ILE A 60 6.91 2.84 18.83
C ILE A 60 6.50 1.37 18.70
N ALA A 61 6.95 0.67 17.66
CA ALA A 61 6.62 -0.74 17.44
C ALA A 61 7.03 -1.63 18.62
N ARG A 62 8.20 -1.38 19.24
CA ARG A 62 8.62 -2.06 20.46
C ARG A 62 7.73 -1.70 21.65
N ARG A 63 7.43 -0.41 21.82
CA ARG A 63 6.57 0.09 22.91
C ARG A 63 5.16 -0.50 22.87
N ILE A 64 4.59 -0.72 21.68
CA ILE A 64 3.26 -1.31 21.50
C ILE A 64 3.29 -2.84 21.31
N GLY A 65 4.46 -3.46 21.39
CA GLY A 65 4.60 -4.93 21.33
C GLY A 65 4.44 -5.57 19.95
N THR A 66 4.54 -4.82 18.85
CA THR A 66 4.40 -5.36 17.49
C THR A 66 5.72 -5.70 16.81
N PHE A 67 6.84 -5.16 17.30
CA PHE A 67 8.15 -5.29 16.64
C PHE A 67 8.56 -6.75 16.38
N ASP A 68 8.51 -7.60 17.40
CA ASP A 68 9.00 -8.99 17.30
C ASP A 68 8.19 -9.83 16.29
N THR A 69 6.88 -9.59 16.18
CA THR A 69 6.03 -10.22 15.17
C THR A 69 6.34 -9.68 13.77
N SER A 70 6.54 -8.36 13.63
CA SER A 70 6.77 -7.72 12.33
C SER A 70 8.12 -8.06 11.69
N ILE A 71 9.10 -8.55 12.44
CA ILE A 71 10.43 -8.90 11.91
C ILE A 71 10.62 -10.39 11.62
N GLN A 72 9.58 -11.21 11.82
CA GLN A 72 9.67 -12.65 11.55
C GLN A 72 10.01 -12.90 10.06
N PRO A 73 10.89 -13.87 9.76
CA PRO A 73 11.40 -14.08 8.40
C PRO A 73 10.35 -14.82 7.56
N TYR A 74 9.41 -14.07 6.99
CA TYR A 74 8.46 -14.57 6.00
C TYR A 74 8.76 -13.98 4.63
N GLU A 75 8.63 -14.80 3.60
CA GLU A 75 8.59 -14.29 2.23
C GLU A 75 7.27 -13.56 2.01
N ASP A 76 7.34 -12.26 1.76
CA ASP A 76 6.20 -11.44 1.40
C ASP A 76 6.24 -11.04 -0.08
N CYS A 77 5.16 -10.46 -0.57
CA CYS A 77 5.10 -9.98 -1.94
C CYS A 77 6.15 -8.91 -2.25
N CYS A 78 6.64 -8.17 -1.24
CA CYS A 78 7.70 -7.18 -1.38
C CYS A 78 9.07 -7.83 -1.58
N THR A 79 9.32 -9.03 -1.09
CA THR A 79 10.56 -9.77 -1.35
C THR A 79 10.51 -10.55 -2.66
N ILE A 80 9.34 -11.09 -3.03
CA ILE A 80 9.18 -11.94 -4.22
C ILE A 80 9.05 -11.12 -5.51
N PHE A 81 8.29 -10.02 -5.48
CA PHE A 81 7.93 -9.25 -6.69
C PHE A 81 8.67 -7.92 -6.82
N VAL A 82 9.72 -7.69 -6.02
CA VAL A 82 10.49 -6.44 -6.12
C VAL A 82 11.19 -6.35 -7.47
N ALA A 83 10.97 -5.23 -8.15
CA ALA A 83 11.73 -4.89 -9.34
C ALA A 83 13.19 -4.64 -8.98
N LYS A 84 14.13 -5.14 -9.78
CA LYS A 84 15.58 -4.89 -9.59
C LYS A 84 15.93 -3.39 -9.55
N HIS A 85 15.18 -2.58 -10.30
CA HIS A 85 15.33 -1.13 -10.39
C HIS A 85 13.97 -0.45 -10.24
N PRO A 86 13.49 -0.21 -9.02
CA PRO A 86 12.21 0.43 -8.81
C PRO A 86 12.24 1.90 -9.27
N GLU A 87 11.18 2.32 -9.97
CA GLU A 87 11.02 3.71 -10.41
C GLU A 87 10.70 4.62 -9.21
N THR A 88 11.47 5.69 -9.04
CA THR A 88 11.34 6.63 -7.91
C THR A 88 10.57 7.89 -8.28
N LYS A 89 10.34 8.14 -9.58
CA LYS A 89 9.58 9.28 -10.09
C LYS A 89 8.50 8.81 -11.07
N PRO A 90 7.57 7.94 -10.64
CA PRO A 90 6.51 7.45 -11.50
C PRO A 90 5.60 8.59 -11.94
N LYS A 91 5.07 8.48 -13.17
CA LYS A 91 4.10 9.42 -13.74
C LYS A 91 2.77 8.71 -13.90
N THR A 92 1.70 9.29 -13.36
CA THR A 92 0.34 8.75 -13.47
C THR A 92 -0.04 8.49 -14.93
N SER A 93 0.27 9.42 -15.83
CA SER A 93 0.00 9.26 -17.27
C SER A 93 0.69 8.07 -17.94
N VAL A 94 1.81 7.60 -17.40
CA VAL A 94 2.48 6.37 -17.88
C VAL A 94 1.79 5.14 -17.31
N ILE A 95 1.45 5.17 -16.03
CA ILE A 95 0.73 4.10 -15.34
C ILE A 95 -0.64 3.88 -16.01
N ASP A 96 -1.41 4.94 -16.24
CA ASP A 96 -2.74 4.86 -16.88
C ASP A 96 -2.65 4.21 -18.27
N LYS A 97 -1.63 4.55 -19.06
CA LYS A 97 -1.39 3.93 -20.38
C LYS A 97 -1.00 2.46 -20.29
N MET A 98 -0.26 2.07 -19.25
CA MET A 98 0.10 0.68 -19.01
C MET A 98 -1.13 -0.11 -18.56
N GLU A 99 -1.90 0.43 -17.62
CA GLU A 99 -3.14 -0.18 -17.11
C GLU A 99 -4.21 -0.30 -18.19
N TYR A 100 -4.31 0.65 -19.13
CA TYR A 100 -5.22 0.54 -20.28
C TYR A 100 -4.97 -0.71 -21.13
N LYS A 101 -3.74 -1.23 -21.15
CA LYS A 101 -3.41 -2.47 -21.88
C LYS A 101 -3.74 -3.74 -21.08
N LEU A 102 -4.07 -3.60 -19.79
CA LEU A 102 -4.38 -4.69 -18.89
C LEU A 102 -5.90 -4.89 -18.82
N ASN A 103 -6.49 -5.41 -19.90
CA ASN A 103 -7.94 -5.61 -20.03
C ASN A 103 -8.53 -6.51 -18.92
N GLU A 104 -7.72 -7.40 -18.34
CA GLU A 104 -8.15 -8.34 -17.31
C GLU A 104 -8.09 -7.77 -15.88
N LEU A 105 -7.48 -6.59 -15.69
CA LEU A 105 -7.29 -5.99 -14.37
C LEU A 105 -8.61 -5.85 -13.58
N PRO A 106 -9.74 -5.40 -14.16
CA PRO A 106 -11.02 -5.38 -13.45
C PRO A 106 -11.46 -6.76 -12.96
N SER A 107 -11.32 -7.80 -13.79
CA SER A 107 -11.70 -9.16 -13.43
C SER A 107 -10.82 -9.73 -12.30
N PHE A 108 -9.52 -9.44 -12.32
CA PHE A 108 -8.63 -9.84 -11.23
C PHE A 108 -8.97 -9.13 -9.92
N LEU A 109 -9.33 -7.85 -9.97
CA LEU A 109 -9.77 -7.11 -8.78
C LEU A 109 -11.05 -7.71 -8.19
N GLU A 110 -12.05 -8.00 -9.02
CA GLU A 110 -13.30 -8.64 -8.57
C GLU A 110 -13.06 -10.02 -7.95
N LYS A 111 -12.23 -10.85 -8.58
CA LYS A 111 -11.86 -12.16 -8.05
C LYS A 111 -11.17 -12.05 -6.69
N ALA A 112 -10.24 -11.10 -6.53
CA ALA A 112 -9.55 -10.86 -5.26
C ALA A 112 -10.53 -10.42 -4.16
N LEU A 113 -11.46 -9.51 -4.47
CA LEU A 113 -12.48 -9.05 -3.53
C LEU A 113 -13.43 -10.18 -3.13
N LYS A 114 -13.87 -11.01 -4.08
CA LYS A 114 -14.76 -12.15 -3.81
C LYS A 114 -14.13 -13.20 -2.88
N ASN A 115 -12.81 -13.36 -2.97
CA ASN A 115 -12.05 -14.33 -2.17
C ASN A 115 -11.47 -13.70 -0.88
N THR A 116 -11.96 -12.53 -0.46
CA THR A 116 -11.54 -11.92 0.80
C THR A 116 -12.12 -12.71 1.97
N GLU A 117 -11.30 -12.95 2.99
CA GLU A 117 -11.69 -13.64 4.22
C GLU A 117 -11.55 -12.67 5.41
N VAL A 118 -12.47 -12.79 6.37
CA VAL A 118 -12.39 -12.06 7.64
C VAL A 118 -11.87 -13.03 8.70
N ILE A 119 -10.74 -12.68 9.30
CA ILE A 119 -10.12 -13.47 10.37
C ILE A 119 -10.38 -12.76 11.69
N GLU A 120 -11.03 -13.44 12.62
CA GLU A 120 -11.12 -13.01 14.02
C GLU A 120 -9.86 -13.47 14.76
N LEU A 121 -9.12 -12.51 15.32
CA LEU A 121 -7.85 -12.73 16.03
C LEU A 121 -8.04 -12.85 17.55
#